data_AF-A0A949M6E6-F1
#
_entry.id   AF-A0A949M6E6-F1
#
_cell.length_a   1.000
_cell.length_b   1.000
_cell.length_c   1.000
_cell.angle_alpha   90.00
_cell.angle_beta   90.00
_cell.angle_gamma   90.00
#
_symmetry.space_group_name_H-M   'P 1'
#
loop_
_entity.id
_entity.type
_entity.pdbx_description
1 polymer ?
#
loop_
_entity_poly.entity_id
_entity_poly.type
_entity_poly.pdbx_seq_one_letter_code
_entity_poly.pdbx_strand_id
1 'polypeptide(L)'
;MRSRVSLSRVSGSMAIFAFAFLMSCCAASGQDAPNRSEDSAGKIDKQIRKVHEDYKDYLQQKKKLIETYESLQTSIKQTEAEWNRIQNEGVIKQFAAIQSAMNSMQISNTIGSVGSTPGSNNSPNDFAMRQQLQQQLMVNRMMENMNTFMRSQELQQLGVEAQRTIRARFDTIQKLMKVEEDYKQWQTGGNRFFDKYWSFTDPARSFSEGETQAALQALQDTDQDNAPAQLAQAILLANQGDHSQSKQLLDPLTEISSPLQPIASMCKAYVLHGMDKERESKLAMQNSLKIDRTNPYCRWIRARLACKQDQINIAETEWKALTTIPAMQQDAKRALALVYSQRVSKTPSNASRAVALANEAHQADTPPNWYSHFVLAVALHAANKKEEALENVLSAKKLAAEDQQEVCDKLKEAIENATPFKAEL
;
A
#
# COMPACT_ATOMS: atom_id res chain seq x y z
N MET A 1 -49.08 -7.12 51.75
CA MET A 1 -48.88 -5.68 52.01
C MET A 1 -49.67 -4.88 50.98
N ARG A 2 -50.44 -3.87 51.41
CA ARG A 2 -51.17 -2.90 50.56
C ARG A 2 -50.89 -1.50 51.12
N SER A 3 -50.45 -0.56 50.29
CA SER A 3 -50.64 0.91 50.43
C SER A 3 -50.42 1.49 49.03
N ARG A 4 -51.31 2.23 48.33
CA ARG A 4 -52.24 3.34 48.64
C ARG A 4 -51.55 4.67 49.02
N VAL A 5 -51.92 5.70 48.24
CA VAL A 5 -52.17 7.13 48.62
C VAL A 5 -50.92 7.97 48.94
N SER A 6 -50.78 9.24 48.52
CA SER A 6 -51.43 10.03 47.45
C SER A 6 -50.66 11.32 47.10
N LEU A 7 -51.08 11.97 46.02
CA LEU A 7 -50.87 13.38 45.66
C LEU A 7 -50.70 14.39 46.81
N SER A 8 -49.82 15.38 46.60
CA SER A 8 -50.19 16.80 46.74
C SER A 8 -49.35 17.69 45.80
N ARG A 9 -49.96 18.80 45.37
CA ARG A 9 -49.40 19.88 44.51
C ARG A 9 -49.00 21.08 45.40
N VAL A 10 -48.68 22.21 44.74
CA VAL A 10 -48.63 23.62 45.23
C VAL A 10 -47.23 24.04 45.65
N SER A 11 -46.60 25.14 45.21
CA SER A 11 -46.61 26.04 44.03
C SER A 11 -45.95 27.34 44.48
N GLY A 12 -45.29 28.10 43.59
CA GLY A 12 -44.69 29.40 43.93
C GLY A 12 -43.43 29.63 43.09
N SER A 13 -43.52 30.09 41.83
CA SER A 13 -43.93 31.43 41.38
C SER A 13 -42.88 32.51 41.66
N MET A 14 -42.06 32.84 40.65
CA MET A 14 -41.91 34.16 40.02
C MET A 14 -40.62 34.17 39.17
N ALA A 15 -40.45 34.83 38.02
CA ALA A 15 -41.30 35.35 36.94
C ALA A 15 -40.57 36.57 36.33
N ILE A 16 -40.44 36.61 34.99
CA ILE A 16 -40.21 37.84 34.17
C ILE A 16 -38.75 38.40 34.32
N PHE A 17 -37.99 38.75 33.26
CA PHE A 17 -38.33 39.48 32.03
C PHE A 17 -37.92 38.79 30.71
N ALA A 18 -38.64 39.17 29.65
CA ALA A 18 -38.37 38.88 28.24
C ALA A 18 -38.48 40.18 27.40
N PHE A 19 -38.15 40.12 26.10
CA PHE A 19 -38.12 41.22 25.11
C PHE A 19 -37.02 42.30 25.35
N ALA A 20 -36.57 43.13 24.40
CA ALA A 20 -36.31 43.09 22.94
C ALA A 20 -35.62 44.46 22.56
N PHE A 21 -35.20 44.84 21.34
CA PHE A 21 -35.21 44.24 19.99
C PHE A 21 -34.17 44.96 19.09
N LEU A 22 -33.67 44.28 18.04
CA LEU A 22 -33.14 44.85 16.77
C LEU A 22 -31.91 45.82 16.72
N MET A 23 -31.25 45.76 15.55
CA MET A 23 -30.36 46.76 14.93
C MET A 23 -28.99 47.05 15.57
N SER A 24 -27.99 46.30 15.12
CA SER A 24 -26.74 46.92 14.65
C SER A 24 -26.15 46.14 13.47
N CYS A 25 -26.48 46.59 12.26
CA CYS A 25 -25.75 46.21 11.05
C CYS A 25 -24.74 47.31 10.74
N CYS A 26 -23.44 47.04 10.87
CA CYS A 26 -22.39 47.48 9.94
C CYS A 26 -21.00 47.00 10.37
N ALA A 27 -20.20 46.57 9.38
CA ALA A 27 -18.74 46.51 9.40
C ALA A 27 -18.03 45.71 10.53
N ALA A 28 -18.00 44.39 10.36
CA ALA A 28 -16.79 43.60 10.65
C ALA A 28 -16.42 42.84 9.38
N SER A 29 -15.62 43.49 8.53
CA SER A 29 -15.13 42.95 7.26
C SER A 29 -14.05 41.89 7.46
N GLY A 30 -14.16 40.78 6.70
CA GLY A 30 -13.04 39.94 6.29
C GLY A 30 -12.06 39.48 7.37
N GLN A 31 -12.34 38.35 8.00
CA GLN A 31 -11.32 37.49 8.62
C GLN A 31 -11.69 36.03 8.40
N ASP A 32 -11.12 35.49 7.33
CA ASP A 32 -10.75 34.09 7.07
C ASP A 32 -11.52 33.01 7.83
N ALA A 33 -12.51 32.42 7.16
CA ALA A 33 -12.80 31.01 7.40
C ALA A 33 -11.50 30.23 7.05
N PRO A 34 -10.97 29.39 7.95
CA PRO A 34 -9.70 28.70 7.69
C PRO A 34 -9.85 27.84 6.43
N ASN A 35 -8.95 28.03 5.48
CA ASN A 35 -9.02 27.42 4.16
C ASN A 35 -8.83 25.90 4.30
N ARG A 36 -9.93 25.15 4.36
CA ARG A 36 -9.90 23.74 4.79
C ARG A 36 -9.13 22.82 3.82
N SER A 37 -9.05 23.20 2.56
CA SER A 37 -8.22 22.58 1.53
C SER A 37 -6.72 22.74 1.83
N GLU A 38 -6.27 23.87 2.38
CA GLU A 38 -4.88 24.05 2.80
C GLU A 38 -4.53 23.17 4.01
N ASP A 39 -5.45 23.02 4.97
CA ASP A 39 -5.27 22.15 6.13
C ASP A 39 -5.35 20.64 5.78
N SER A 40 -6.03 20.23 4.71
CA SER A 40 -5.96 18.85 4.22
C SER A 40 -4.75 18.60 3.30
N ALA A 41 -4.45 19.51 2.37
CA ALA A 41 -3.26 19.47 1.53
C ALA A 41 -1.95 19.43 2.36
N GLY A 42 -1.85 20.27 3.39
CA GLY A 42 -0.70 20.28 4.31
C GLY A 42 -0.56 18.99 5.14
N LYS A 43 -1.67 18.28 5.42
CA LYS A 43 -1.61 16.94 6.04
C LYS A 43 -1.12 15.88 5.07
N ILE A 44 -1.53 15.95 3.81
CA ILE A 44 -1.09 15.03 2.75
C ILE A 44 0.42 15.14 2.53
N ASP A 45 0.95 16.36 2.32
CA ASP A 45 2.40 16.60 2.18
C ASP A 45 3.17 16.04 3.40
N LYS A 46 2.74 16.38 4.63
CA LYS A 46 3.38 15.91 5.86
C LYS A 46 3.35 14.38 6.00
N GLN A 47 2.26 13.72 5.60
CA GLN A 47 2.18 12.26 5.63
C GLN A 47 3.10 11.62 4.59
N ILE A 48 3.12 12.14 3.36
CA ILE A 48 3.99 11.66 2.28
C ILE A 48 5.47 11.82 2.67
N ARG A 49 5.87 12.98 3.19
CA ARG A 49 7.23 13.23 3.71
C ARG A 49 7.64 12.22 4.79
N LYS A 50 6.74 11.87 5.70
CA LYS A 50 7.02 10.82 6.69
C LYS A 50 7.25 9.44 6.04
N VAL A 51 6.52 9.09 4.99
CA VAL A 51 6.80 7.84 4.24
C VAL A 51 8.14 7.92 3.49
N HIS A 52 8.54 9.10 3.02
CA HIS A 52 9.88 9.33 2.45
C HIS A 52 10.99 9.18 3.50
N GLU A 53 10.81 9.71 4.71
CA GLU A 53 11.73 9.51 5.84
C GLU A 53 11.87 8.02 6.19
N ASP A 54 10.75 7.32 6.41
CA ASP A 54 10.73 5.86 6.66
C ASP A 54 11.46 5.08 5.55
N TYR A 55 11.31 5.50 4.28
CA TYR A 55 11.93 4.84 3.12
C TYR A 55 13.42 5.14 3.01
N LYS A 56 13.82 6.37 3.33
CA LYS A 56 15.23 6.80 3.37
C LYS A 56 16.00 6.06 4.46
N ASP A 57 15.39 5.86 5.63
CA ASP A 57 15.96 5.03 6.70
C ASP A 57 16.09 3.57 6.27
N TYR A 58 15.10 3.03 5.56
CA TYR A 58 15.16 1.70 4.96
C TYR A 58 16.27 1.57 3.89
N LEU A 59 16.55 2.60 3.09
CA LEU A 59 17.70 2.62 2.18
C LEU A 59 19.05 2.78 2.92
N GLN A 60 19.11 3.55 4.01
CA GLN A 60 20.30 3.64 4.85
C GLN A 60 20.63 2.30 5.51
N GLN A 61 19.62 1.52 5.92
CA GLN A 61 19.81 0.15 6.40
C GLN A 61 20.47 -0.74 5.34
N LYS A 62 20.04 -0.66 4.07
CA LYS A 62 20.70 -1.36 2.93
C LYS A 62 22.18 -1.01 2.86
N LYS A 63 22.51 0.29 2.85
CA LYS A 63 23.88 0.77 2.72
C LYS A 63 24.76 0.25 3.87
N LYS A 64 24.27 0.36 5.11
CA LYS A 64 24.95 -0.16 6.29
C LYS A 64 25.16 -1.68 6.25
N LEU A 65 24.19 -2.45 5.74
CA LEU A 65 24.31 -3.90 5.58
C LEU A 65 25.41 -4.25 4.55
N ILE A 66 25.47 -3.55 3.41
CA ILE A 66 26.51 -3.73 2.39
C ILE A 66 27.90 -3.36 2.94
N GLU A 67 28.06 -2.20 3.57
CA GLU A 67 29.32 -1.77 4.19
C GLU A 67 29.79 -2.77 5.27
N THR A 68 28.86 -3.29 6.07
CA THR A 68 29.17 -4.32 7.08
C THR A 68 29.59 -5.63 6.41
N TYR A 69 28.91 -6.04 5.33
CA TYR A 69 29.24 -7.24 4.56
C TYR A 69 30.65 -7.17 3.95
N GLU A 70 31.00 -6.07 3.29
CA GLU A 70 32.33 -5.85 2.69
C GLU A 70 33.45 -5.81 3.75
N SER A 71 33.18 -5.18 4.90
CA SER A 71 34.09 -5.19 6.05
C SER A 71 34.30 -6.62 6.58
N LEU A 72 33.23 -7.40 6.73
CA LEU A 72 33.31 -8.79 7.21
C LEU A 72 34.01 -9.71 6.20
N GLN A 73 33.77 -9.55 4.90
CA GLN A 73 34.54 -10.26 3.86
C GLN A 73 36.03 -9.97 3.95
N THR A 74 36.40 -8.71 4.21
CA THR A 74 37.80 -8.31 4.40
C THR A 74 38.40 -8.96 5.65
N SER A 75 37.67 -8.98 6.77
CA SER A 75 38.08 -9.67 8.00
C SER A 75 38.19 -11.19 7.83
N ILE A 76 37.33 -11.83 7.02
CA ILE A 76 37.46 -13.26 6.68
C ILE A 76 38.75 -13.52 5.90
N LYS A 77 39.09 -12.69 4.91
CA LYS A 77 40.34 -12.83 4.14
C LYS A 77 41.59 -12.63 5.01
N GLN A 78 41.56 -11.69 5.96
CA GLN A 78 42.64 -11.47 6.92
C GLN A 78 42.84 -12.67 7.86
N THR A 79 41.76 -13.11 8.51
CA THR A 79 41.79 -14.28 9.41
C THR A 79 42.08 -15.59 8.66
N GLU A 80 41.82 -15.66 7.35
CA GLU A 80 42.24 -16.76 6.47
C GLU A 80 43.75 -16.76 6.19
N ALA A 81 44.35 -15.60 5.93
CA ALA A 81 45.80 -15.49 5.77
C ALA A 81 46.54 -15.84 7.08
N GLU A 82 46.03 -15.37 8.22
CA GLU A 82 46.53 -15.74 9.55
C GLU A 82 46.35 -17.24 9.84
N TRP A 83 45.20 -17.82 9.47
CA TRP A 83 44.94 -19.25 9.61
C TRP A 83 45.90 -20.11 8.78
N ASN A 84 46.12 -19.76 7.51
CA ASN A 84 47.01 -20.51 6.61
C ASN A 84 48.49 -20.45 7.05
N ARG A 85 48.88 -19.44 7.85
CA ARG A 85 50.19 -19.36 8.50
C ARG A 85 50.34 -20.33 9.68
N ILE A 86 49.22 -20.79 10.27
CA ILE A 86 49.20 -21.67 11.45
C ILE A 86 49.08 -23.13 10.99
N GLN A 87 50.20 -23.84 10.89
CA GLN A 87 50.23 -25.25 10.52
C GLN A 87 49.71 -26.16 11.64
N ASN A 88 48.47 -26.66 11.52
CA ASN A 88 47.90 -27.72 12.38
C ASN A 88 46.92 -28.61 11.59
N GLU A 89 47.44 -29.67 10.96
CA GLU A 89 46.73 -30.47 9.95
C GLU A 89 45.40 -31.12 10.41
N GLY A 90 45.29 -31.50 11.68
CA GLY A 90 44.07 -32.12 12.23
C GLY A 90 42.89 -31.14 12.24
N VAL A 91 43.12 -29.93 12.78
CA VAL A 91 42.09 -28.89 12.88
C VAL A 91 41.80 -28.25 11.52
N ILE A 92 42.80 -28.18 10.63
CA ILE A 92 42.61 -27.77 9.23
C ILE A 92 41.52 -28.63 8.56
N LYS A 93 41.45 -29.94 8.80
CA LYS A 93 40.43 -30.81 8.18
C LYS A 93 39.00 -30.53 8.68
N GLN A 94 38.81 -30.37 9.99
CA GLN A 94 37.48 -30.06 10.54
C GLN A 94 37.03 -28.64 10.15
N PHE A 95 37.93 -27.66 10.22
CA PHE A 95 37.61 -26.29 9.84
C PHE A 95 37.38 -26.14 8.34
N ALA A 96 38.14 -26.84 7.48
CA ALA A 96 37.91 -26.87 6.04
C ALA A 96 36.57 -27.55 5.68
N ALA A 97 36.10 -28.54 6.45
CA ALA A 97 34.75 -29.10 6.27
C ALA A 97 33.65 -28.06 6.58
N ILE A 98 33.81 -27.28 7.65
CA ILE A 98 32.92 -26.17 8.00
C ILE A 98 32.96 -25.06 6.94
N GLN A 99 34.15 -24.71 6.45
CA GLN A 99 34.34 -23.69 5.41
C GLN A 99 33.82 -24.16 4.03
N SER A 100 33.98 -25.44 3.70
CA SER A 100 33.40 -26.04 2.48
C SER A 100 31.85 -26.01 2.54
N ALA A 101 31.28 -26.30 3.71
CA ALA A 101 29.84 -26.14 3.95
C ALA A 101 29.37 -24.67 3.91
N MET A 102 30.25 -23.71 4.17
CA MET A 102 29.98 -22.27 4.01
C MET A 102 30.04 -21.84 2.54
N ASN A 103 31.02 -22.33 1.79
CA ASN A 103 31.15 -22.04 0.35
C ASN A 103 30.01 -22.68 -0.47
N SER A 104 29.49 -23.84 -0.06
CA SER A 104 28.27 -24.40 -0.67
C SER A 104 27.00 -23.60 -0.33
N MET A 105 27.01 -22.81 0.75
CA MET A 105 25.98 -21.82 1.07
C MET A 105 26.05 -20.56 0.19
N GLN A 106 27.21 -20.22 -0.38
CA GLN A 106 27.34 -19.12 -1.35
C GLN A 106 26.66 -19.40 -2.71
N ILE A 107 26.06 -20.59 -2.91
CA ILE A 107 25.23 -20.87 -4.08
C ILE A 107 23.82 -20.29 -3.90
N SER A 108 23.76 -18.96 -3.98
CA SER A 108 22.54 -18.23 -4.39
C SER A 108 22.85 -17.04 -5.31
N ASN A 109 23.95 -17.11 -6.07
CA ASN A 109 24.18 -16.28 -7.25
C ASN A 109 23.34 -16.73 -8.48
N THR A 110 22.16 -17.32 -8.25
CA THR A 110 21.14 -17.56 -9.30
C THR A 110 20.36 -16.27 -9.61
N ILE A 111 21.11 -15.17 -9.78
CA ILE A 111 20.65 -14.01 -10.54
C ILE A 111 20.54 -14.50 -12.00
N GLY A 112 19.31 -14.84 -12.41
CA GLY A 112 19.01 -15.23 -13.80
C GLY A 112 18.86 -16.72 -14.07
N SER A 113 17.83 -17.36 -13.50
CA SER A 113 17.11 -18.47 -14.17
C SER A 113 15.78 -18.79 -13.48
N VAL A 114 14.78 -17.92 -13.64
CA VAL A 114 13.36 -18.34 -13.53
C VAL A 114 12.96 -18.97 -14.88
N GLY A 115 13.63 -20.07 -15.21
CA GLY A 115 13.37 -20.87 -16.40
C GLY A 115 12.24 -21.86 -16.13
N SER A 116 11.17 -21.78 -16.92
CA SER A 116 9.96 -22.55 -16.72
C SER A 116 10.17 -24.05 -16.97
N THR A 117 10.04 -24.90 -15.94
CA THR A 117 9.86 -26.34 -16.11
C THR A 117 8.36 -26.68 -16.06
N PRO A 118 7.76 -27.24 -17.12
CA PRO A 118 6.33 -27.56 -17.12
C PRO A 118 6.07 -28.88 -16.39
N GLY A 119 5.04 -28.92 -15.52
CA GLY A 119 4.45 -30.17 -15.02
C GLY A 119 4.60 -30.47 -13.53
N SER A 120 4.14 -29.57 -12.65
CA SER A 120 3.73 -29.97 -11.29
C SER A 120 2.71 -28.98 -10.71
N ASN A 121 1.66 -29.48 -10.05
CA ASN A 121 0.58 -28.67 -9.45
C ASN A 121 0.95 -28.02 -8.09
N ASN A 122 2.24 -27.92 -7.77
CA ASN A 122 2.71 -27.28 -6.55
C ASN A 122 2.84 -25.77 -6.77
N SER A 123 2.34 -24.98 -5.81
CA SER A 123 2.43 -23.53 -5.86
C SER A 123 3.90 -23.08 -5.95
N PRO A 124 4.25 -22.05 -6.78
CA PRO A 124 5.59 -21.46 -6.75
C PRO A 124 6.01 -21.02 -5.34
N ASN A 125 5.04 -20.61 -4.51
CA ASN A 125 5.27 -20.27 -3.11
C ASN A 125 5.66 -21.48 -2.26
N ASP A 126 5.14 -22.69 -2.52
CA ASP A 126 5.54 -23.91 -1.79
C ASP A 126 6.98 -24.32 -2.10
N PHE A 127 7.42 -24.16 -3.34
CA PHE A 127 8.81 -24.46 -3.71
C PHE A 127 9.78 -23.45 -3.08
N ALA A 128 9.49 -22.16 -3.18
CA ALA A 128 10.28 -21.10 -2.56
C ALA A 128 10.31 -21.25 -1.03
N MET A 129 9.16 -21.52 -0.39
CA MET A 129 9.05 -21.73 1.05
C MET A 129 9.81 -22.99 1.50
N ARG A 130 9.72 -24.11 0.77
CA ARG A 130 10.52 -25.31 1.07
C ARG A 130 12.02 -25.06 0.91
N GLN A 131 12.43 -24.34 -0.13
CA GLN A 131 13.84 -23.98 -0.36
C GLN A 131 14.37 -23.07 0.76
N GLN A 132 13.59 -22.06 1.19
CA GLN A 132 13.92 -21.20 2.32
C GLN A 132 14.02 -22.00 3.62
N LEU A 133 13.08 -22.90 3.89
CA LEU A 133 13.08 -23.73 5.10
C LEU A 133 14.25 -24.73 5.11
N GLN A 134 14.64 -25.27 3.95
CA GLN A 134 15.83 -26.10 3.78
C GLN A 134 17.13 -25.30 4.00
N GLN A 135 17.22 -24.06 3.48
CA GLN A 135 18.34 -23.16 3.77
C GLN A 135 18.43 -22.85 5.26
N GLN A 136 17.31 -22.52 5.91
CA GLN A 136 17.27 -22.18 7.34
C GLN A 136 17.67 -23.37 8.23
N LEU A 137 17.25 -24.59 7.89
CA LEU A 137 17.69 -25.82 8.57
C LEU A 137 19.19 -26.08 8.36
N MET A 138 19.74 -25.80 7.17
CA MET A 138 21.17 -25.90 6.90
C MET A 138 21.99 -24.87 7.70
N VAL A 139 21.53 -23.61 7.75
CA VAL A 139 22.10 -22.53 8.56
C VAL A 139 22.10 -22.90 10.05
N ASN A 140 20.98 -23.39 10.58
CA ASN A 140 20.87 -23.81 11.98
C ASN A 140 21.81 -24.98 12.31
N ARG A 141 21.84 -26.03 11.48
CA ARG A 141 22.76 -27.16 11.63
C ARG A 141 24.23 -26.73 11.52
N MET A 142 24.54 -25.78 10.63
CA MET A 142 25.89 -25.22 10.52
C MET A 142 26.27 -24.52 11.83
N MET A 143 25.42 -23.62 12.35
CA MET A 143 25.63 -22.91 13.61
C MET A 143 25.78 -23.85 14.81
N GLU A 144 25.04 -24.96 14.84
CA GLU A 144 25.14 -26.00 15.88
C GLU A 144 26.48 -26.76 15.82
N ASN A 145 26.87 -27.24 14.63
CA ASN A 145 28.18 -27.85 14.40
C ASN A 145 29.32 -26.89 14.76
N MET A 146 29.18 -25.62 14.37
CA MET A 146 30.08 -24.53 14.67
C MET A 146 30.24 -24.31 16.19
N ASN A 147 29.14 -24.15 16.91
CA ASN A 147 29.15 -23.98 18.37
C ASN A 147 29.73 -25.22 19.10
N THR A 148 29.53 -26.41 18.54
CA THR A 148 30.11 -27.67 19.06
C THR A 148 31.62 -27.70 18.87
N PHE A 149 32.12 -27.34 17.68
CA PHE A 149 33.55 -27.24 17.39
C PHE A 149 34.26 -26.22 18.29
N MET A 150 33.64 -25.06 18.56
CA MET A 150 34.18 -24.04 19.48
C MET A 150 34.29 -24.49 20.94
N ARG A 151 33.61 -25.60 21.31
CA ARG A 151 33.65 -26.22 22.64
C ARG A 151 34.45 -27.54 22.65
N SER A 152 35.03 -27.95 21.52
CA SER A 152 35.74 -29.22 21.39
C SER A 152 37.06 -29.22 22.18
N GLN A 153 37.48 -30.40 22.63
CA GLN A 153 38.81 -30.57 23.22
C GLN A 153 39.93 -30.34 22.19
N GLU A 154 39.67 -30.59 20.90
CA GLU A 154 40.63 -30.34 19.82
C GLU A 154 41.01 -28.87 19.73
N LEU A 155 40.05 -27.96 19.90
CA LEU A 155 40.33 -26.52 19.92
C LEU A 155 41.09 -26.11 21.20
N GLN A 156 40.88 -26.80 22.31
CA GLN A 156 41.64 -26.56 23.56
C GLN A 156 43.10 -27.04 23.50
N GLN A 157 43.41 -28.02 22.64
CA GLN A 157 44.78 -28.53 22.42
C GLN A 157 45.65 -27.59 21.56
N LEU A 158 45.06 -26.57 20.93
CA LEU A 158 45.78 -25.58 20.14
C LEU A 158 46.50 -24.54 21.00
N GLY A 159 47.60 -23.99 20.47
CA GLY A 159 48.25 -22.81 21.05
C GLY A 159 47.33 -21.58 21.09
N VAL A 160 47.57 -20.68 22.05
CA VAL A 160 46.70 -19.52 22.36
C VAL A 160 46.45 -18.62 21.13
N GLU A 161 47.47 -18.44 20.28
CA GLU A 161 47.37 -17.68 19.03
C GLU A 161 46.37 -18.33 18.06
N ALA A 162 46.45 -19.64 17.85
CA ALA A 162 45.53 -20.39 17.01
C ALA A 162 44.10 -20.41 17.56
N GLN A 163 43.92 -20.57 18.89
CA GLN A 163 42.61 -20.44 19.52
C GLN A 163 42.00 -19.05 19.29
N ARG A 164 42.81 -17.99 19.36
CA ARG A 164 42.38 -16.61 19.12
C ARG A 164 42.00 -16.38 17.66
N THR A 165 42.80 -16.85 16.70
CA THR A 165 42.51 -16.72 15.26
C THR A 165 41.24 -17.48 14.87
N ILE A 166 41.04 -18.71 15.36
CA ILE A 166 39.79 -19.46 15.11
C ILE A 166 38.59 -18.73 15.70
N ARG A 167 38.67 -18.25 16.96
CA ARG A 167 37.58 -17.47 17.59
C ARG A 167 37.24 -16.21 16.79
N ALA A 168 38.25 -15.44 16.37
CA ALA A 168 38.03 -14.24 15.56
C ALA A 168 37.39 -14.56 14.21
N ARG A 169 37.85 -15.62 13.52
CA ARG A 169 37.27 -16.07 12.25
C ARG A 169 35.83 -16.55 12.43
N PHE A 170 35.56 -17.29 13.50
CA PHE A 170 34.25 -17.80 13.87
C PHE A 170 33.24 -16.67 14.12
N ASP A 171 33.59 -15.71 14.98
CA ASP A 171 32.76 -14.54 15.28
C ASP A 171 32.46 -13.72 14.01
N THR A 172 33.41 -13.67 13.08
CA THR A 172 33.26 -12.99 11.79
C THR A 172 32.29 -13.73 10.86
N ILE A 173 32.35 -15.07 10.81
CA ILE A 173 31.41 -15.89 10.03
C ILE A 173 29.98 -15.78 10.59
N GLN A 174 29.80 -15.86 11.92
CA GLN A 174 28.48 -15.69 12.54
C GLN A 174 27.86 -14.31 12.22
N LYS A 175 28.69 -13.24 12.24
CA LYS A 175 28.25 -11.90 11.82
C LYS A 175 27.89 -11.85 10.34
N LEU A 176 28.64 -12.53 9.46
CA LEU A 176 28.35 -12.57 8.02
C LEU A 176 26.99 -13.23 7.77
N MET A 177 26.76 -14.41 8.34
CA MET A 177 25.49 -15.13 8.21
C MET A 177 24.31 -14.31 8.71
N LYS A 178 24.49 -13.55 9.81
CA LYS A 178 23.47 -12.61 10.28
C LYS A 178 23.22 -11.47 9.29
N VAL A 179 24.27 -10.85 8.73
CA VAL A 179 24.11 -9.77 7.74
C VAL A 179 23.44 -10.27 6.46
N GLU A 180 23.70 -11.50 6.02
CA GLU A 180 23.01 -12.11 4.88
C GLU A 180 21.51 -12.37 5.17
N GLU A 181 21.16 -12.79 6.39
CA GLU A 181 19.76 -12.95 6.82
C GLU A 181 19.06 -11.58 6.98
N ASP A 182 19.69 -10.61 7.65
CA ASP A 182 19.19 -9.24 7.78
C ASP A 182 19.00 -8.58 6.38
N TYR A 183 19.88 -8.89 5.40
CA TYR A 183 19.75 -8.43 4.01
C TYR A 183 18.61 -9.13 3.25
N LYS A 184 18.40 -10.44 3.44
CA LYS A 184 17.21 -11.15 2.91
C LYS A 184 15.92 -10.56 3.47
N GLN A 185 15.86 -10.30 4.78
CA GLN A 185 14.71 -9.67 5.42
C GLN A 185 14.49 -8.25 4.86
N TRP A 186 15.55 -7.46 4.74
CA TRP A 186 15.53 -6.15 4.08
C TRP A 186 14.95 -6.24 2.66
N GLN A 187 15.40 -7.18 1.82
CA GLN A 187 14.87 -7.38 0.46
C GLN A 187 13.36 -7.63 0.44
N THR A 188 12.82 -8.42 1.38
CA THR A 188 11.37 -8.66 1.47
C THR A 188 10.56 -7.46 1.98
N GLY A 189 11.21 -6.53 2.69
CA GLY A 189 10.56 -5.37 3.30
C GLY A 189 10.14 -4.29 2.29
N GLY A 190 10.92 -4.10 1.21
CA GLY A 190 10.75 -2.99 0.27
C GLY A 190 9.38 -2.94 -0.40
N ASN A 191 8.77 -4.11 -0.64
CA ASN A 191 7.46 -4.24 -1.28
C ASN A 191 6.34 -3.58 -0.48
N ARG A 192 6.47 -3.55 0.85
CA ARG A 192 5.46 -3.01 1.77
C ARG A 192 5.42 -1.49 1.82
N PHE A 193 6.37 -0.81 1.18
CA PHE A 193 6.36 0.65 1.12
C PHE A 193 5.32 1.17 0.13
N PHE A 194 5.02 0.45 -0.95
CA PHE A 194 3.97 0.87 -1.87
C PHE A 194 2.58 0.91 -1.19
N ASP A 195 2.32 -0.03 -0.27
CA ASP A 195 1.11 -0.03 0.57
C ASP A 195 0.93 1.29 1.34
N LYS A 196 2.02 1.91 1.80
CA LYS A 196 2.00 3.22 2.48
C LYS A 196 1.74 4.39 1.53
N TYR A 197 2.08 4.26 0.24
CA TYR A 197 1.86 5.31 -0.75
C TYR A 197 0.50 5.20 -1.46
N TRP A 198 -0.14 4.02 -1.42
CA TRP A 198 -1.38 3.75 -2.16
C TRP A 198 -2.50 4.76 -1.91
N SER A 199 -2.71 5.18 -0.66
CA SER A 199 -3.72 6.19 -0.30
C SER A 199 -3.51 7.54 -1.01
N PHE A 200 -2.27 7.90 -1.35
CA PHE A 200 -1.92 9.16 -2.03
C PHE A 200 -2.02 9.06 -3.55
N THR A 201 -2.36 7.90 -4.11
CA THR A 201 -2.65 7.75 -5.55
C THR A 201 -4.06 8.21 -5.94
N ASP A 202 -4.86 8.58 -4.94
CA ASP A 202 -6.31 8.77 -5.01
C ASP A 202 -7.05 7.62 -5.74
N PRO A 203 -7.07 6.41 -5.13
CA PRO A 203 -7.74 5.24 -5.72
C PRO A 203 -9.21 5.48 -6.05
N ALA A 204 -9.85 6.41 -5.33
CA ALA A 204 -11.28 6.68 -5.40
C ALA A 204 -11.67 7.89 -6.27
N ARG A 205 -10.72 8.74 -6.71
CA ARG A 205 -11.00 10.06 -7.34
C ARG A 205 -11.81 10.95 -6.38
N SER A 206 -11.26 11.15 -5.20
CA SER A 206 -11.84 11.78 -4.02
C SER A 206 -11.03 12.97 -3.48
N PHE A 207 -9.82 13.21 -4.01
CA PHE A 207 -9.01 14.38 -3.68
C PHE A 207 -9.53 15.61 -4.45
N SER A 208 -9.35 16.77 -3.85
CA SER A 208 -9.50 18.07 -4.53
C SER A 208 -8.31 18.35 -5.43
N GLU A 209 -8.42 19.38 -6.26
CA GLU A 209 -7.29 19.91 -7.04
C GLU A 209 -6.11 20.29 -6.13
N GLY A 210 -6.39 20.95 -5.00
CA GLY A 210 -5.36 21.35 -4.02
C GLY A 210 -4.68 20.16 -3.34
N GLU A 211 -5.45 19.15 -2.93
CA GLU A 211 -4.93 17.91 -2.34
C GLU A 211 -4.12 17.09 -3.35
N THR A 212 -4.60 17.02 -4.59
CA THR A 212 -3.89 16.39 -5.73
C THR A 212 -2.56 17.08 -5.99
N GLN A 213 -2.55 18.41 -6.08
CA GLN A 213 -1.35 19.18 -6.37
C GLN A 213 -0.32 19.06 -5.24
N ALA A 214 -0.75 19.09 -3.98
CA ALA A 214 0.12 18.85 -2.84
C ALA A 214 0.67 17.41 -2.81
N ALA A 215 -0.15 16.40 -3.14
CA ALA A 215 0.32 15.02 -3.27
C ALA A 215 1.37 14.86 -4.38
N LEU A 216 1.12 15.45 -5.56
CA LEU A 216 2.07 15.42 -6.69
C LEU A 216 3.39 16.10 -6.35
N GLN A 217 3.36 17.28 -5.72
CA GLN A 217 4.55 18.01 -5.28
C GLN A 217 5.34 17.22 -4.23
N ALA A 218 4.67 16.67 -3.22
CA ALA A 218 5.33 15.90 -2.17
C ALA A 218 5.97 14.62 -2.73
N LEU A 219 5.27 13.88 -3.62
CA LEU A 219 5.80 12.67 -4.26
C LEU A 219 6.97 12.98 -5.22
N GLN A 220 6.99 14.16 -5.84
CA GLN A 220 8.09 14.60 -6.72
C GLN A 220 9.35 15.01 -5.94
N ASP A 221 9.23 15.41 -4.67
CA ASP A 221 10.32 15.81 -3.77
C ASP A 221 11.08 14.57 -3.22
N THR A 222 11.49 13.67 -4.12
CA THR A 222 12.12 12.38 -3.80
C THR A 222 13.43 12.13 -4.53
N ASP A 223 14.33 11.39 -3.87
CA ASP A 223 15.49 10.78 -4.49
C ASP A 223 15.05 9.85 -5.65
N GLN A 224 15.78 9.87 -6.78
CA GLN A 224 15.43 9.12 -8.00
C GLN A 224 15.33 7.58 -7.82
N ASP A 225 15.79 7.05 -6.70
CA ASP A 225 15.72 5.63 -6.34
C ASP A 225 14.39 5.22 -5.68
N ASN A 226 13.47 6.15 -5.35
CA ASN A 226 12.20 5.86 -4.69
C ASN A 226 11.11 5.37 -5.66
N ALA A 227 11.32 4.18 -6.21
CA ALA A 227 10.38 3.50 -7.10
C ALA A 227 8.93 3.38 -6.56
N PRO A 228 8.67 3.13 -5.26
CA PRO A 228 7.31 3.17 -4.71
C PRO A 228 6.62 4.54 -4.86
N ALA A 229 7.33 5.65 -4.60
CA ALA A 229 6.78 6.99 -4.73
C ALA A 229 6.57 7.38 -6.21
N GLN A 230 7.52 7.04 -7.10
CA GLN A 230 7.38 7.24 -8.55
C GLN A 230 6.16 6.50 -9.12
N LEU A 231 5.93 5.25 -8.69
CA LEU A 231 4.75 4.49 -9.08
C LEU A 231 3.46 5.15 -8.57
N ALA A 232 3.45 5.65 -7.33
CA ALA A 232 2.31 6.35 -6.76
C ALA A 232 2.00 7.66 -7.50
N GLN A 233 3.03 8.45 -7.80
CA GLN A 233 2.96 9.67 -8.61
C GLN A 233 2.41 9.37 -10.01
N ALA A 234 2.91 8.32 -10.65
CA ALA A 234 2.44 7.90 -11.97
C ALA A 234 0.95 7.50 -11.97
N ILE A 235 0.46 6.81 -10.93
CA ILE A 235 -0.95 6.46 -10.80
C ILE A 235 -1.80 7.71 -10.56
N LEU A 236 -1.35 8.65 -9.72
CA LEU A 236 -2.06 9.92 -9.49
C LEU A 236 -2.17 10.76 -10.77
N LEU A 237 -1.06 10.94 -11.51
CA LEU A 237 -1.05 11.57 -12.83
C LEU A 237 -1.98 10.86 -13.81
N ALA A 238 -2.00 9.52 -13.82
CA ALA A 238 -2.91 8.76 -14.68
C ALA A 238 -4.39 8.95 -14.28
N ASN A 239 -4.69 9.17 -13.00
CA ASN A 239 -6.03 9.49 -12.54
C ASN A 239 -6.46 10.90 -12.99
N GLN A 240 -5.56 11.88 -12.97
CA GLN A 240 -5.81 13.24 -13.48
C GLN A 240 -5.85 13.35 -15.01
N GLY A 241 -5.38 12.32 -15.74
CA GLY A 241 -5.38 12.30 -17.20
C GLY A 241 -4.03 12.66 -17.84
N ASP A 242 -3.01 12.98 -17.04
CA ASP A 242 -1.63 13.26 -17.46
C ASP A 242 -0.87 11.99 -17.87
N HIS A 243 -1.43 11.30 -18.86
CA HIS A 243 -0.97 10.02 -19.36
C HIS A 243 0.46 10.10 -19.94
N SER A 244 0.88 11.25 -20.48
CA SER A 244 2.24 11.43 -21.01
C SER A 244 3.30 11.41 -19.90
N GLN A 245 3.12 12.21 -18.83
CA GLN A 245 4.05 12.25 -17.70
C GLN A 245 4.02 10.93 -16.91
N SER A 246 2.83 10.38 -16.68
CA SER A 246 2.67 9.07 -16.05
C SER A 246 3.45 7.98 -16.80
N LYS A 247 3.39 7.94 -18.14
CA LYS A 247 4.15 6.96 -18.94
C LYS A 247 5.66 7.09 -18.73
N GLN A 248 6.20 8.31 -18.67
CA GLN A 248 7.64 8.54 -18.48
C GLN A 248 8.17 7.96 -17.17
N LEU A 249 7.39 8.08 -16.08
CA LEU A 249 7.71 7.48 -14.78
C LEU A 249 7.57 5.94 -14.80
N LEU A 250 6.62 5.40 -15.56
CA LEU A 250 6.35 3.95 -15.61
C LEU A 250 7.33 3.17 -16.47
N ASP A 251 7.89 3.76 -17.53
CA ASP A 251 8.75 3.03 -18.45
C ASP A 251 9.93 2.31 -17.74
N PRO A 252 10.78 2.98 -16.94
CA PRO A 252 11.87 2.33 -16.20
C PRO A 252 11.37 1.26 -15.22
N LEU A 253 10.26 1.53 -14.53
CA LEU A 253 9.66 0.62 -13.54
C LEU A 253 9.10 -0.67 -14.17
N THR A 254 8.84 -0.67 -15.47
CA THR A 254 8.42 -1.89 -16.20
C THR A 254 9.58 -2.72 -16.74
N GLU A 255 10.77 -2.14 -16.87
CA GLU A 255 11.97 -2.82 -17.37
C GLU A 255 12.75 -3.52 -16.24
N ILE A 256 12.73 -2.96 -15.03
CA ILE A 256 13.38 -3.55 -13.86
C ILE A 256 12.53 -4.69 -13.30
N SER A 257 13.12 -5.90 -13.24
CA SER A 257 12.52 -7.05 -12.55
C SER A 257 12.42 -6.77 -11.05
N SER A 258 11.25 -6.34 -10.60
CA SER A 258 10.95 -5.96 -9.23
C SER A 258 9.52 -6.39 -8.84
N PRO A 259 9.19 -6.51 -7.55
CA PRO A 259 7.82 -6.81 -7.13
C PRO A 259 6.81 -5.69 -7.43
N LEU A 260 7.27 -4.50 -7.82
CA LEU A 260 6.42 -3.40 -8.31
C LEU A 260 6.15 -3.50 -9.83
N GLN A 261 6.96 -4.25 -10.58
CA GLN A 261 6.83 -4.45 -12.04
C GLN A 261 5.41 -4.85 -12.50
N PRO A 262 4.66 -5.78 -11.84
CA PRO A 262 3.30 -6.08 -12.26
C PRO A 262 2.35 -4.88 -12.10
N ILE A 263 2.51 -4.09 -11.04
CA ILE A 263 1.68 -2.91 -10.76
C ILE A 263 2.00 -1.80 -11.77
N ALA A 264 3.28 -1.52 -11.99
CA ALA A 264 3.75 -0.58 -13.02
C ALA A 264 3.26 -0.99 -14.42
N SER A 265 3.29 -2.28 -14.75
CA SER A 265 2.80 -2.81 -16.03
C SER A 265 1.28 -2.67 -16.19
N MET A 266 0.51 -2.83 -15.12
CA MET A 266 -0.95 -2.62 -15.15
C MET A 266 -1.29 -1.13 -15.24
N CYS A 267 -0.58 -0.26 -14.51
CA CYS A 267 -0.72 1.19 -14.64
C CYS A 267 -0.38 1.64 -16.07
N LYS A 268 0.71 1.12 -16.65
CA LYS A 268 1.10 1.37 -18.05
C LYS A 268 0.00 0.94 -19.02
N ALA A 269 -0.69 -0.18 -18.77
CA ALA A 269 -1.85 -0.57 -19.57
C ALA A 269 -3.01 0.46 -19.51
N TYR A 270 -3.33 0.95 -18.31
CA TYR A 270 -4.35 1.97 -18.10
C TYR A 270 -4.00 3.30 -18.78
N VAL A 271 -2.74 3.73 -18.65
CA VAL A 271 -2.18 4.93 -19.31
C VAL A 271 -2.21 4.81 -20.83
N LEU A 272 -1.74 3.68 -21.38
CA LEU A 272 -1.73 3.44 -22.82
C LEU A 272 -3.14 3.41 -23.42
N HIS A 273 -4.14 2.90 -22.69
CA HIS A 273 -5.54 3.00 -23.10
C HIS A 273 -6.00 4.47 -23.16
N GLY A 274 -5.64 5.29 -22.17
CA GLY A 274 -5.91 6.74 -22.18
C GLY A 274 -5.16 7.52 -23.26
N MET A 275 -4.20 6.91 -23.96
CA MET A 275 -3.48 7.45 -25.12
C MET A 275 -3.91 6.78 -26.44
N ASP A 276 -5.07 6.12 -26.47
CA ASP A 276 -5.62 5.35 -27.61
C ASP A 276 -4.71 4.23 -28.16
N LYS A 277 -3.68 3.82 -27.40
CA LYS A 277 -2.70 2.78 -27.76
C LYS A 277 -3.19 1.39 -27.34
N GLU A 278 -4.39 1.02 -27.77
CA GLU A 278 -5.12 -0.19 -27.33
C GLU A 278 -4.33 -1.51 -27.49
N ARG A 279 -3.52 -1.64 -28.55
CA ARG A 279 -2.65 -2.83 -28.74
C ARG A 279 -1.53 -2.89 -27.70
N GLU A 280 -0.88 -1.76 -27.41
CA GLU A 280 0.18 -1.68 -26.40
C GLU A 280 -0.40 -1.88 -25.00
N SER A 281 -1.58 -1.31 -24.72
CA SER A 281 -2.33 -1.50 -23.48
C SER A 281 -2.62 -2.98 -23.20
N LYS A 282 -3.17 -3.70 -24.17
CA LYS A 282 -3.42 -5.16 -24.06
C LYS A 282 -2.16 -5.97 -23.78
N LEU A 283 -1.03 -5.63 -24.41
CA LEU A 283 0.25 -6.31 -24.15
C LEU A 283 0.78 -6.02 -22.73
N ALA A 284 0.72 -4.76 -22.28
CA ALA A 284 1.13 -4.37 -20.93
C ALA A 284 0.27 -5.06 -19.85
N MET A 285 -1.05 -5.13 -20.04
CA MET A 285 -1.96 -5.86 -19.15
C MET A 285 -1.64 -7.36 -19.12
N GLN A 286 -1.41 -7.99 -20.28
CA GLN A 286 -1.04 -9.40 -20.34
C GLN A 286 0.29 -9.69 -19.63
N ASN A 287 1.27 -8.79 -19.74
CA ASN A 287 2.56 -8.94 -19.06
C ASN A 287 2.41 -8.82 -17.54
N SER A 288 1.64 -7.84 -17.04
CA SER A 288 1.29 -7.72 -15.62
C SER A 288 0.65 -9.01 -15.08
N LEU A 289 -0.38 -9.54 -15.77
CA LEU A 289 -1.11 -10.73 -15.36
C LEU A 289 -0.30 -12.03 -15.43
N LYS A 290 0.78 -12.07 -16.23
CA LYS A 290 1.74 -13.20 -16.25
C LYS A 290 2.67 -13.18 -15.03
N ILE A 291 2.99 -12.00 -14.51
CA ILE A 291 3.89 -11.83 -13.35
C ILE A 291 3.10 -12.06 -12.05
N ASP A 292 2.02 -11.31 -11.83
CA ASP A 292 1.13 -11.51 -10.68
C ASP A 292 -0.32 -11.07 -11.02
N ARG A 293 -1.17 -12.07 -11.29
CA ARG A 293 -2.62 -11.89 -11.50
C ARG A 293 -3.40 -11.64 -10.21
N THR A 294 -2.84 -12.00 -9.06
CA THR A 294 -3.52 -11.94 -7.76
C THR A 294 -3.33 -10.62 -7.03
N ASN A 295 -2.27 -9.86 -7.36
CA ASN A 295 -1.91 -8.58 -6.78
C ASN A 295 -3.12 -7.62 -6.64
N PRO A 296 -3.40 -7.10 -5.43
CA PRO A 296 -4.60 -6.31 -5.20
C PRO A 296 -4.59 -4.95 -5.93
N TYR A 297 -3.42 -4.33 -6.08
CA TYR A 297 -3.26 -3.08 -6.82
C TYR A 297 -3.49 -3.28 -8.32
N CYS A 298 -2.98 -4.39 -8.88
CA CYS A 298 -3.27 -4.76 -10.26
C CYS A 298 -4.77 -4.99 -10.50
N ARG A 299 -5.49 -5.62 -9.54
CA ARG A 299 -6.95 -5.80 -9.63
C ARG A 299 -7.69 -4.47 -9.62
N TRP A 300 -7.29 -3.53 -8.75
CA TRP A 300 -7.90 -2.19 -8.69
C TRP A 300 -7.76 -1.46 -10.03
N ILE A 301 -6.54 -1.35 -10.55
CA ILE A 301 -6.25 -0.65 -11.81
C ILE A 301 -6.95 -1.37 -12.99
N ARG A 302 -6.98 -2.71 -12.98
CA ARG A 302 -7.70 -3.50 -13.99
C ARG A 302 -9.21 -3.27 -13.95
N ALA A 303 -9.80 -3.08 -12.78
CA ALA A 303 -11.22 -2.75 -12.65
C ALA A 303 -11.52 -1.39 -13.30
N ARG A 304 -10.69 -0.36 -13.03
CA ARG A 304 -10.83 0.96 -13.69
C ARG A 304 -10.63 0.88 -15.21
N LEU A 305 -9.65 0.12 -15.69
CA LEU A 305 -9.45 -0.11 -17.12
C LEU A 305 -10.67 -0.82 -17.75
N ALA A 306 -11.21 -1.83 -17.08
CA ALA A 306 -12.43 -2.51 -17.53
C ALA A 306 -13.64 -1.56 -17.56
N CYS A 307 -13.78 -0.62 -16.62
CA CYS A 307 -14.78 0.45 -16.68
C CYS A 307 -14.60 1.37 -17.88
N LYS A 308 -13.37 1.81 -18.18
CA LYS A 308 -13.07 2.60 -19.40
C LYS A 308 -13.36 1.83 -20.70
N GLN A 309 -13.27 0.50 -20.68
CA GLN A 309 -13.57 -0.39 -21.81
C GLN A 309 -15.03 -0.90 -21.87
N ASP A 310 -15.95 -0.36 -21.05
CA ASP A 310 -17.35 -0.83 -20.85
C ASP A 310 -17.48 -2.33 -20.46
N GLN A 311 -16.40 -2.94 -19.96
CA GLN A 311 -16.34 -4.33 -19.50
C GLN A 311 -16.79 -4.45 -18.03
N ILE A 312 -17.96 -3.90 -17.71
CA ILE A 312 -18.41 -3.69 -16.32
C ILE A 312 -18.48 -4.99 -15.48
N ASN A 313 -18.77 -6.14 -16.10
CA ASN A 313 -18.77 -7.44 -15.40
C ASN A 313 -17.36 -7.85 -14.92
N ILE A 314 -16.29 -7.42 -15.62
CA ILE A 314 -14.91 -7.65 -15.19
C ILE A 314 -14.56 -6.70 -14.05
N ALA A 315 -14.94 -5.42 -14.14
CA ALA A 315 -14.75 -4.46 -13.05
C ALA A 315 -15.45 -4.90 -11.75
N GLU A 316 -16.70 -5.35 -11.84
CA GLU A 316 -17.45 -5.94 -10.72
C GLU A 316 -16.70 -7.14 -10.11
N THR A 317 -16.18 -8.05 -10.95
CA THR A 317 -15.46 -9.24 -10.49
C THR A 317 -14.17 -8.88 -9.75
N GLU A 318 -13.40 -7.93 -10.27
CA GLU A 318 -12.13 -7.53 -9.66
C GLU A 318 -12.34 -6.73 -8.36
N TRP A 319 -13.23 -5.72 -8.34
CA TRP A 319 -13.53 -5.00 -7.10
C TRP A 319 -14.18 -5.89 -6.04
N LYS A 320 -15.04 -6.84 -6.42
CA LYS A 320 -15.61 -7.82 -5.47
C LYS A 320 -14.55 -8.71 -4.84
N ALA A 321 -13.44 -9.00 -5.53
CA ALA A 321 -12.31 -9.71 -4.94
C ALA A 321 -11.51 -8.86 -3.93
N LEU A 322 -11.64 -7.53 -3.98
CA LEU A 322 -10.96 -6.59 -3.07
C LEU A 322 -11.76 -6.27 -1.80
N THR A 323 -13.07 -6.56 -1.77
CA THR A 323 -13.89 -6.37 -0.55
C THR A 323 -13.51 -7.31 0.59
N THR A 324 -12.68 -8.32 0.36
CA THR A 324 -12.12 -9.22 1.40
C THR A 324 -10.77 -8.76 1.93
N ILE A 325 -10.16 -7.72 1.36
CA ILE A 325 -8.84 -7.21 1.73
C ILE A 325 -9.03 -5.95 2.59
N PRO A 326 -8.71 -5.97 3.91
CA PRO A 326 -9.06 -4.87 4.82
C PRO A 326 -8.62 -3.49 4.35
N ALA A 327 -7.41 -3.37 3.82
CA ALA A 327 -6.83 -2.10 3.34
C ALA A 327 -7.49 -1.52 2.07
N MET A 328 -8.33 -2.28 1.36
CA MET A 328 -9.06 -1.83 0.16
C MET A 328 -10.57 -2.01 0.27
N GLN A 329 -11.06 -2.64 1.35
CA GLN A 329 -12.44 -3.09 1.47
C GLN A 329 -13.43 -1.92 1.33
N GLN A 330 -13.15 -0.80 1.98
CA GLN A 330 -14.01 0.38 2.00
C GLN A 330 -14.15 1.01 0.61
N ASP A 331 -13.03 1.26 -0.07
CA ASP A 331 -13.04 1.82 -1.43
C ASP A 331 -13.63 0.84 -2.44
N ALA A 332 -13.36 -0.46 -2.31
CA ALA A 332 -13.95 -1.48 -3.18
C ALA A 332 -15.48 -1.53 -3.04
N LYS A 333 -16.01 -1.37 -1.81
CA LYS A 333 -17.46 -1.23 -1.58
C LYS A 333 -18.02 0.05 -2.19
N ARG A 334 -17.33 1.20 -2.05
CA ARG A 334 -17.72 2.48 -2.69
C ARG A 334 -17.80 2.33 -4.21
N ALA A 335 -16.76 1.79 -4.86
CA ALA A 335 -16.71 1.60 -6.30
C ALA A 335 -17.81 0.64 -6.81
N LEU A 336 -18.03 -0.49 -6.11
CA LEU A 336 -19.13 -1.40 -6.43
C LEU A 336 -20.51 -0.75 -6.27
N ALA A 337 -20.71 0.08 -5.25
CA ALA A 337 -21.96 0.81 -5.08
C ALA A 337 -22.23 1.73 -6.28
N LEU A 338 -21.24 2.51 -6.73
CA LEU A 338 -21.35 3.36 -7.92
C LEU A 338 -21.65 2.54 -9.20
N VAL A 339 -20.99 1.39 -9.40
CA VAL A 339 -21.27 0.46 -10.51
C VAL A 339 -22.72 -0.05 -10.48
N TYR A 340 -23.21 -0.47 -9.32
CA TYR A 340 -24.57 -0.98 -9.19
C TYR A 340 -25.62 0.12 -9.38
N SER A 341 -25.39 1.33 -8.87
CA SER A 341 -26.24 2.51 -9.11
C SER A 341 -26.40 2.81 -10.60
N GLN A 342 -25.31 2.81 -11.37
CA GLN A 342 -25.35 3.05 -12.82
C GLN A 342 -26.09 1.95 -13.61
N ARG A 343 -26.31 0.77 -13.01
CA ARG A 343 -26.94 -0.40 -13.66
C ARG A 343 -28.40 -0.62 -13.25
N VAL A 344 -28.98 0.21 -12.36
CA VAL A 344 -30.36 0.01 -11.88
C VAL A 344 -31.38 0.00 -13.03
N SER A 345 -31.20 0.85 -14.05
CA SER A 345 -32.07 0.88 -15.24
C SER A 345 -32.14 -0.43 -16.02
N LYS A 346 -31.05 -1.22 -16.03
CA LYS A 346 -30.98 -2.55 -16.67
C LYS A 346 -31.31 -3.68 -15.69
N THR A 347 -31.17 -3.46 -14.38
CA THR A 347 -31.32 -4.49 -13.34
C THR A 347 -31.75 -3.83 -12.02
N PRO A 348 -33.07 -3.66 -11.78
CA PRO A 348 -33.57 -2.91 -10.62
C PRO A 348 -33.11 -3.43 -9.25
N SER A 349 -32.84 -4.74 -9.14
CA SER A 349 -32.31 -5.36 -7.91
C SER A 349 -30.90 -4.92 -7.53
N ASN A 350 -30.20 -4.17 -8.39
CA ASN A 350 -28.94 -3.53 -8.05
C ASN A 350 -29.11 -2.32 -7.12
N ALA A 351 -30.29 -1.69 -7.04
CA ALA A 351 -30.52 -0.52 -6.20
C ALA A 351 -30.30 -0.82 -4.71
N SER A 352 -30.89 -1.89 -4.21
CA SER A 352 -30.71 -2.32 -2.81
C SER A 352 -29.27 -2.77 -2.51
N ARG A 353 -28.59 -3.37 -3.48
CA ARG A 353 -27.16 -3.74 -3.37
C ARG A 353 -26.26 -2.52 -3.29
N ALA A 354 -26.52 -1.50 -4.11
CA ALA A 354 -25.78 -0.25 -4.08
C ALA A 354 -25.91 0.46 -2.73
N VAL A 355 -27.16 0.59 -2.22
CA VAL A 355 -27.42 1.22 -0.91
C VAL A 355 -26.76 0.44 0.22
N ALA A 356 -26.83 -0.89 0.23
CA ALA A 356 -26.19 -1.72 1.25
C ALA A 356 -24.66 -1.50 1.28
N LEU A 357 -23.99 -1.60 0.13
CA LEU A 357 -22.54 -1.43 0.03
C LEU A 357 -22.08 -0.01 0.35
N ALA A 358 -22.80 1.01 -0.11
CA ALA A 358 -22.50 2.41 0.21
C ALA A 358 -22.68 2.68 1.71
N ASN A 359 -23.76 2.18 2.32
CA ASN A 359 -24.01 2.35 3.75
C ASN A 359 -22.98 1.60 4.61
N GLU A 360 -22.57 0.38 4.24
CA GLU A 360 -21.48 -0.33 4.91
C GLU A 360 -20.14 0.42 4.82
N ALA A 361 -19.82 1.00 3.66
CA ALA A 361 -18.60 1.79 3.48
C ALA A 361 -18.65 3.14 4.23
N HIS A 362 -19.84 3.74 4.32
CA HIS A 362 -20.10 4.96 5.07
C HIS A 362 -19.97 4.73 6.58
N GLN A 363 -20.54 3.64 7.11
CA GLN A 363 -20.46 3.29 8.54
C GLN A 363 -19.06 2.86 8.99
N ALA A 364 -18.22 2.34 8.07
CA ALA A 364 -16.82 2.03 8.34
C ALA A 364 -15.94 3.30 8.44
N ASP A 365 -16.39 4.42 7.87
CA ASP A 365 -15.68 5.69 7.83
C ASP A 365 -16.02 6.51 9.08
N THR A 366 -15.06 6.73 9.99
CA THR A 366 -15.34 7.40 11.28
C THR A 366 -14.35 8.53 11.56
N PRO A 367 -14.76 9.82 11.47
CA PRO A 367 -16.04 10.29 10.93
C PRO A 367 -16.14 10.10 9.41
N PRO A 368 -17.34 9.99 8.83
CA PRO A 368 -17.49 9.90 7.38
C PRO A 368 -16.97 11.13 6.65
N ASN A 369 -16.20 10.91 5.59
CA ASN A 369 -15.72 11.97 4.70
C ASN A 369 -16.79 12.39 3.68
N TRP A 370 -16.51 13.46 2.92
CA TRP A 370 -17.43 13.98 1.90
C TRP A 370 -17.83 12.92 0.87
N TYR A 371 -16.85 12.10 0.44
CA TYR A 371 -17.03 11.08 -0.58
C TYR A 371 -17.88 9.90 -0.11
N SER A 372 -17.80 9.52 1.18
CA SER A 372 -18.71 8.54 1.80
C SER A 372 -20.17 8.99 1.73
N HIS A 373 -20.44 10.27 2.04
CA HIS A 373 -21.78 10.83 1.90
C HIS A 373 -22.21 10.92 0.42
N PHE A 374 -21.31 11.33 -0.48
CA PHE A 374 -21.58 11.42 -1.91
C PHE A 374 -21.96 10.07 -2.53
N VAL A 375 -21.16 9.01 -2.30
CA VAL A 375 -21.44 7.67 -2.82
C VAL A 375 -22.75 7.11 -2.26
N LEU A 376 -23.06 7.38 -0.99
CA LEU A 376 -24.35 7.01 -0.39
C LEU A 376 -25.51 7.77 -1.03
N ALA A 377 -25.39 9.08 -1.27
CA ALA A 377 -26.40 9.86 -1.99
C ALA A 377 -26.65 9.34 -3.41
N VAL A 378 -25.60 8.96 -4.17
CA VAL A 378 -25.74 8.34 -5.50
C VAL A 378 -26.52 7.02 -5.42
N ALA A 379 -26.23 6.17 -4.42
CA ALA A 379 -26.92 4.91 -4.22
C ALA A 379 -28.40 5.08 -3.80
N LEU A 380 -28.68 6.02 -2.91
CA LEU A 380 -30.04 6.35 -2.45
C LEU A 380 -30.87 6.94 -3.58
N HIS A 381 -30.29 7.83 -4.41
CA HIS A 381 -30.91 8.35 -5.63
C HIS A 381 -31.30 7.23 -6.60
N ALA A 382 -30.35 6.33 -6.89
CA ALA A 382 -30.60 5.16 -7.74
C ALA A 382 -31.66 4.19 -7.16
N ALA A 383 -31.93 4.27 -5.85
CA ALA A 383 -33.00 3.53 -5.17
C ALA A 383 -34.31 4.32 -5.01
N ASN A 384 -34.45 5.50 -5.65
CA ASN A 384 -35.58 6.43 -5.54
C ASN A 384 -35.87 6.95 -4.11
N LYS A 385 -34.87 6.90 -3.21
CA LYS A 385 -34.96 7.42 -1.83
C LYS A 385 -34.57 8.91 -1.80
N LYS A 386 -35.39 9.75 -2.43
CA LYS A 386 -35.08 11.18 -2.69
C LYS A 386 -34.70 11.97 -1.44
N GLU A 387 -35.43 11.82 -0.34
CA GLU A 387 -35.21 12.58 0.90
C GLU A 387 -33.87 12.24 1.56
N GLU A 388 -33.60 10.94 1.76
CA GLU A 388 -32.32 10.43 2.28
C GLU A 388 -31.13 10.80 1.37
N ALA A 389 -31.33 10.82 0.05
CA ALA A 389 -30.32 11.22 -0.92
C ALA A 389 -29.99 12.73 -0.84
N LEU A 390 -31.01 13.58 -0.66
CA LEU A 390 -30.83 15.03 -0.47
C LEU A 390 -30.08 15.35 0.83
N GLU A 391 -30.42 14.67 1.93
CA GLU A 391 -29.69 14.84 3.21
C GLU A 391 -28.20 14.48 3.06
N ASN A 392 -27.90 13.39 2.36
CA ASN A 392 -26.52 12.95 2.16
C ASN A 392 -25.74 13.83 1.17
N VAL A 393 -26.33 14.30 0.07
CA VAL A 393 -25.60 15.19 -0.86
C VAL A 393 -25.33 16.58 -0.24
N LEU A 394 -26.23 17.08 0.61
CA LEU A 394 -26.00 18.30 1.39
C LEU A 394 -24.89 18.11 2.44
N SER A 395 -24.85 16.93 3.08
CA SER A 395 -23.78 16.56 4.01
C SER A 395 -22.42 16.42 3.31
N ALA A 396 -22.40 15.81 2.11
CA ALA A 396 -21.22 15.75 1.25
C ALA A 396 -20.74 17.16 0.88
N LYS A 397 -21.62 18.02 0.35
CA LYS A 397 -21.30 19.40 -0.04
C LYS A 397 -20.72 20.23 1.12
N LYS A 398 -21.21 20.03 2.35
CA LYS A 398 -20.70 20.72 3.55
C LYS A 398 -19.28 20.29 3.96
N LEU A 399 -18.85 19.10 3.56
CA LEU A 399 -17.54 18.53 3.86
C LEU A 399 -16.54 18.65 2.69
N ALA A 400 -17.05 18.83 1.48
CA ALA A 400 -16.30 18.96 0.24
C ALA A 400 -15.54 20.30 0.12
N ALA A 401 -14.38 20.26 -0.53
CA ALA A 401 -13.67 21.44 -1.02
C ALA A 401 -14.44 22.13 -2.16
N GLU A 402 -14.12 23.39 -2.48
CA GLU A 402 -14.91 24.23 -3.39
C GLU A 402 -15.10 23.62 -4.80
N ASP A 403 -14.05 23.04 -5.36
CA ASP A 403 -14.03 22.27 -6.61
C ASP A 403 -14.94 21.02 -6.54
N GLN A 404 -14.90 20.30 -5.42
CA GLN A 404 -15.73 19.10 -5.18
C GLN A 404 -17.22 19.44 -4.98
N GLN A 405 -17.56 20.68 -4.59
CA GLN A 405 -18.96 21.09 -4.41
C GLN A 405 -19.73 21.11 -5.73
N GLU A 406 -19.08 21.38 -6.87
CA GLU A 406 -19.74 21.35 -8.19
C GLU A 406 -20.29 19.95 -8.51
N VAL A 407 -19.54 18.89 -8.17
CA VAL A 407 -19.97 17.50 -8.37
C VAL A 407 -21.14 17.15 -7.44
N CYS A 408 -21.14 17.69 -6.22
CA CYS A 408 -22.26 17.55 -5.29
C CYS A 408 -23.51 18.29 -5.78
N ASP A 409 -23.38 19.49 -6.37
CA ASP A 409 -24.51 20.24 -6.94
C ASP A 409 -25.10 19.54 -8.16
N LYS A 410 -24.29 19.00 -9.07
CA LYS A 410 -24.75 18.18 -10.21
C LYS A 410 -25.56 16.96 -9.74
N LEU A 411 -25.12 16.29 -8.66
CA LEU A 411 -25.88 15.19 -8.07
C LEU A 411 -27.18 15.69 -7.43
N LYS A 412 -27.14 16.82 -6.70
CA LYS A 412 -28.33 17.41 -6.08
C LYS A 412 -29.39 17.76 -7.14
N GLU A 413 -29.00 18.42 -8.23
CA GLU A 413 -29.89 18.74 -9.35
C GLU A 413 -30.50 17.47 -9.96
N ALA A 414 -29.70 16.41 -10.14
CA ALA A 414 -30.20 15.13 -10.64
C ALA A 414 -31.21 14.45 -9.70
N ILE A 415 -31.05 14.60 -8.37
CA ILE A 415 -32.01 14.14 -7.36
C ILE A 415 -33.28 15.00 -7.36
N GLU A 416 -33.16 16.31 -7.49
CA GLU A 416 -34.29 17.25 -7.55
C GLU A 416 -35.14 17.00 -8.80
N ASN A 417 -34.51 16.84 -9.96
CA ASN A 417 -35.15 16.60 -11.26
C ASN A 417 -35.49 15.13 -11.54
N ALA A 418 -35.13 14.20 -10.65
CA ALA A 418 -35.31 12.75 -10.80
C ALA A 418 -34.66 12.16 -12.08
N THR A 419 -33.55 12.75 -12.54
CA THR A 419 -32.82 12.29 -13.74
C THR A 419 -31.70 11.31 -13.38
N PRO A 420 -31.35 10.35 -14.25
CA PRO A 420 -30.22 9.43 -14.01
C PRO A 420 -28.91 10.20 -13.80
N PHE A 421 -28.16 9.82 -12.75
CA PHE A 421 -26.82 10.36 -12.49
C PHE A 421 -25.75 9.31 -12.80
N LYS A 422 -24.64 9.73 -13.43
CA LYS A 422 -23.49 8.86 -13.73
C LYS A 422 -22.23 9.44 -13.10
N ALA A 423 -21.76 8.79 -12.03
CA ALA A 423 -20.45 9.10 -11.43
C ALA A 423 -19.30 8.60 -12.31
N GLU A 424 -18.12 9.21 -12.18
CA GLU A 424 -16.88 8.62 -12.68
C GLU A 424 -16.44 7.42 -11.82
N LEU A 425 -15.60 6.55 -12.41
CA LEU A 425 -15.15 5.26 -11.86
C LEU A 425 -13.63 5.06 -12.05
#